data_AF-A0A3M2XS80-F1
#
_entry.id   AF-A0A3M2XS80-F1
#
_cell.length_a   1.000
_cell.length_b   1.000
_cell.length_c   1.000
_cell.angle_alpha   90.00
_cell.angle_beta   90.00
_cell.angle_gamma   90.00
#
_symmetry.space_group_name_H-M   'P 1'
#
loop_
_entity.id
_entity.type
_entity.pdbx_description
1 polymer ?
#
loop_
_entity_poly.entity_id
_entity_poly.type
_entity_poly.pdbx_seq_one_letter_code
_entity_poly.pdbx_strand_id
1 'polypeptide(L)'
;MDSVVRLSGAGTRWDNSGSFRNRNDLTLENGAVLTSNELRLGSAVVNRSNQVNVTGQGTRLDAQTLTLGTSIVRTYLTLADGAELSATNGMLISLVNDSNTATRGTLAIGGSVAVDPDRTDVDSMTAGAAQAAGRLNPQTAVS
;
A
#
# COMPACT_ATOMS: atom_id res chain seq x y z
N MET A 1 -5.14 12.12 15.57
CA MET A 1 -4.76 10.77 16.04
C MET A 1 -4.15 10.06 14.86
N ASP A 2 -2.86 9.75 14.97
CA ASP A 2 -2.14 8.95 13.99
C ASP A 2 -2.30 7.50 14.44
N SER A 3 -3.35 6.82 13.97
CA SER A 3 -3.44 5.40 14.25
C SER A 3 -2.51 4.69 13.27
N VAL A 4 -1.74 3.72 13.72
CA VAL A 4 -0.97 2.82 12.85
C VAL A 4 -1.58 1.44 12.99
N VAL A 5 -1.91 0.80 11.87
CA VAL A 5 -2.30 -0.60 11.85
C VAL A 5 -1.03 -1.42 11.63
N ARG A 6 -0.66 -2.28 12.58
CA ARG A 6 0.54 -3.12 12.48
C ARG A 6 0.17 -4.58 12.66
N LEU A 7 0.50 -5.42 11.67
CA LEU A 7 0.45 -6.87 11.78
C LEU A 7 1.88 -7.40 11.62
N SER A 8 2.33 -8.17 12.60
CA SER A 8 3.70 -8.69 12.62
C SER A 8 3.71 -10.12 13.15
N GLY A 9 4.66 -10.91 12.67
CA GLY A 9 4.96 -12.23 13.18
C GLY A 9 4.36 -13.36 12.34
N ALA A 10 5.10 -14.46 12.23
CA ALA A 10 4.66 -15.63 11.49
C ALA A 10 3.40 -16.22 12.13
N GLY A 11 2.42 -16.56 11.31
CA GLY A 11 1.11 -17.05 11.78
C GLY A 11 0.13 -15.95 12.18
N THR A 12 0.55 -14.69 12.22
CA THR A 12 -0.38 -13.56 12.36
C THR A 12 -1.12 -13.36 11.05
N ARG A 13 -2.44 -13.54 11.08
CA ARG A 13 -3.29 -13.46 9.91
C ARG A 13 -4.51 -12.59 10.16
N TRP A 14 -4.83 -11.73 9.20
CA TRP A 14 -6.11 -11.05 9.12
C TRP A 14 -6.78 -11.44 7.80
N ASP A 15 -7.87 -12.19 7.91
CA ASP A 15 -8.77 -12.50 6.81
C ASP A 15 -10.01 -11.62 6.84
N ASN A 16 -10.26 -10.88 5.77
CA ASN A 16 -11.47 -10.09 5.59
C ASN A 16 -12.13 -10.45 4.26
N SER A 17 -13.23 -11.22 4.29
CA SER A 17 -14.00 -11.56 3.08
C SER A 17 -14.85 -10.40 2.54
N GLY A 18 -14.61 -9.16 2.98
CA GLY A 18 -15.33 -7.96 2.58
C GLY A 18 -14.40 -6.83 2.14
N SER A 19 -14.86 -5.61 2.39
CA SER A 19 -14.13 -4.38 2.05
C SER A 19 -13.32 -3.91 3.26
N PHE A 20 -12.00 -3.91 3.13
CA PHE A 20 -11.11 -3.31 4.12
C PHE A 20 -10.65 -1.93 3.64
N ARG A 21 -10.96 -0.91 4.46
CA ARG A 21 -10.58 0.47 4.20
C ARG A 21 -9.59 0.93 5.25
N ASN A 22 -8.33 0.95 4.87
CA ASN A 22 -7.28 1.49 5.69
C ASN A 22 -7.25 3.03 5.55
N ARG A 23 -7.27 3.72 6.69
CA ARG A 23 -7.39 5.19 6.77
C ARG A 23 -6.08 5.89 7.15
N ASN A 24 -5.04 5.11 7.39
CA ASN A 24 -3.95 5.37 8.33
C ASN A 24 -2.76 4.49 7.97
N ASP A 25 -1.57 4.76 8.48
CA ASP A 25 -0.39 3.97 8.08
C ASP A 25 -0.60 2.47 8.39
N LEU A 26 -0.14 1.61 7.48
CA LEU A 26 -0.25 0.15 7.59
C LEU A 26 1.14 -0.47 7.52
N THR A 27 1.46 -1.34 8.47
CA THR A 27 2.70 -2.13 8.44
C THR A 27 2.35 -3.61 8.51
N LEU A 28 2.84 -4.37 7.53
CA LEU A 28 2.87 -5.83 7.51
C LEU A 28 4.32 -6.26 7.50
N GLU A 29 4.71 -7.12 8.44
CA GLU A 29 6.09 -7.58 8.52
C GLU A 29 6.26 -8.95 9.18
N ASN A 30 7.47 -9.48 9.12
CA ASN A 30 7.88 -10.68 9.85
C ASN A 30 6.97 -11.90 9.62
N GLY A 31 6.47 -12.11 8.40
CA GLY A 31 5.64 -13.26 8.06
C GLY A 31 4.14 -13.06 8.25
N ALA A 32 3.69 -11.84 8.52
CA ALA A 32 2.26 -11.53 8.68
C ALA A 32 1.51 -11.58 7.33
N VAL A 33 0.25 -12.02 7.37
CA VAL A 33 -0.60 -12.13 6.18
C VAL A 33 -1.88 -11.31 6.35
N LEU A 34 -2.15 -10.42 5.39
CA LEU A 34 -3.44 -9.74 5.28
C LEU A 34 -4.11 -10.17 3.98
N THR A 35 -5.34 -10.69 4.07
CA THR A 35 -6.16 -11.07 2.93
C THR A 35 -7.47 -10.29 2.94
N SER A 36 -7.83 -9.66 1.83
CA SER A 36 -9.12 -8.96 1.67
C SER A 36 -9.79 -9.25 0.31
N ASN A 37 -11.11 -9.13 0.20
CA ASN A 37 -11.73 -9.11 -1.13
C ASN A 37 -11.45 -7.76 -1.81
N GLU A 38 -11.90 -6.67 -1.19
CA GLU A 38 -11.58 -5.31 -1.63
C GLU A 38 -10.66 -4.66 -0.59
N LEU A 39 -9.53 -4.10 -1.04
CA LEU A 39 -8.58 -3.39 -0.19
C LEU A 39 -8.39 -1.97 -0.70
N ARG A 40 -8.74 -0.98 0.11
CA ARG A 40 -8.49 0.44 -0.19
C ARG A 40 -7.56 1.05 0.84
N LEU A 41 -6.37 1.43 0.39
CA LEU A 41 -5.30 2.00 1.21
C LEU A 41 -5.29 3.53 1.06
N GLY A 42 -5.51 4.27 2.14
CA GLY A 42 -5.51 5.75 2.16
C GLY A 42 -6.89 6.39 2.01
N SER A 43 -7.86 5.96 2.83
CA SER A 43 -9.29 6.24 2.60
C SER A 43 -9.95 7.37 3.41
N ALA A 44 -9.27 8.12 4.29
CA ALA A 44 -10.02 9.09 5.13
C ALA A 44 -9.35 10.37 5.63
N VAL A 45 -8.03 10.56 5.59
CA VAL A 45 -7.41 11.80 6.12
C VAL A 45 -7.00 12.71 4.97
N VAL A 46 -7.79 13.76 4.75
CA VAL A 46 -7.53 14.79 3.73
C VAL A 46 -6.19 15.48 4.03
N ASN A 47 -5.39 15.73 3.00
CA ASN A 47 -4.08 16.42 3.06
C ASN A 47 -2.99 15.69 3.85
N ARG A 48 -3.13 14.38 4.10
CA ARG A 48 -2.06 13.55 4.65
C ARG A 48 -1.69 12.43 3.68
N SER A 49 -0.41 12.15 3.54
CA SER A 49 0.11 10.97 2.86
C SER A 49 -0.01 9.73 3.75
N ASN A 50 -0.42 8.61 3.18
CA ASN A 50 -0.51 7.32 3.84
C ASN A 50 0.69 6.45 3.48
N GLN A 51 1.33 5.86 4.48
CA GLN A 51 2.46 4.95 4.31
C GLN A 51 2.01 3.51 4.56
N VAL A 52 2.26 2.65 3.58
CA VAL A 52 1.98 1.22 3.68
C VAL A 52 3.28 0.47 3.45
N ASN A 53 3.74 -0.24 4.47
CA ASN A 53 5.00 -0.99 4.43
C ASN A 53 4.69 -2.48 4.51
N VAL A 54 5.07 -3.22 3.47
CA VAL A 54 4.95 -4.68 3.40
C VAL A 54 6.36 -5.24 3.22
N THR A 55 6.90 -5.81 4.29
CA THR A 55 8.34 -6.13 4.36
C THR A 55 8.60 -7.51 4.97
N GLY A 56 9.72 -8.12 4.59
CA GLY A 56 10.18 -9.37 5.18
C GLY A 56 9.61 -10.62 4.51
N GLN A 57 10.43 -11.67 4.50
CA GLN A 57 10.08 -12.94 3.87
C GLN A 57 8.85 -13.56 4.51
N GLY A 58 7.95 -14.09 3.67
CA GLY A 58 6.71 -14.73 4.12
C GLY A 58 5.59 -13.74 4.49
N THR A 59 5.87 -12.43 4.52
CA THR A 59 4.84 -11.41 4.67
C THR A 59 4.04 -11.28 3.37
N ARG A 60 2.71 -11.21 3.48
CA ARG A 60 1.82 -11.18 2.30
C ARG A 60 0.71 -10.15 2.43
N LEU A 61 0.51 -9.41 1.34
CA LEU A 61 -0.66 -8.56 1.11
C LEU A 61 -1.46 -9.10 -0.06
N ASP A 62 -2.55 -9.79 0.25
CA ASP A 62 -3.41 -10.44 -0.74
C ASP A 62 -4.76 -9.71 -0.81
N ALA A 63 -5.16 -9.31 -2.02
CA ALA A 63 -6.47 -8.77 -2.29
C ALA A 63 -7.06 -9.40 -3.55
N GLN A 64 -8.39 -9.34 -3.73
CA GLN A 64 -8.94 -9.49 -5.08
C GLN A 64 -8.74 -8.17 -5.82
N THR A 65 -9.30 -7.08 -5.30
CA THR A 65 -9.10 -5.73 -5.85
C THR A 65 -8.35 -4.87 -4.86
N LEU A 66 -7.30 -4.20 -5.32
CA LEU A 66 -6.50 -3.28 -4.51
C LEU A 66 -6.58 -1.86 -5.09
N THR A 67 -6.82 -0.86 -4.25
CA THR A 67 -6.77 0.55 -4.63
C THR A 67 -5.78 1.29 -3.73
N LEU A 68 -4.79 1.94 -4.34
CA LEU A 68 -3.79 2.75 -3.65
C LEU A 68 -4.15 4.24 -3.78
N GLY A 69 -4.52 4.83 -2.66
CA GLY A 69 -4.81 6.25 -2.55
C GLY A 69 -6.20 6.61 -3.06
N THR A 70 -6.43 7.92 -3.10
CA THR A 70 -7.67 8.53 -3.62
C THR A 70 -7.30 9.83 -4.36
N SER A 71 -8.29 10.55 -4.85
CA SER A 71 -8.07 11.87 -5.48
C SER A 71 -7.52 12.94 -4.54
N ILE A 72 -7.67 12.74 -3.23
CA ILE A 72 -7.27 13.71 -2.19
C ILE A 72 -6.28 13.14 -1.17
N VAL A 73 -6.02 11.84 -1.20
CA VAL A 73 -5.08 11.15 -0.30
C VAL A 73 -4.04 10.43 -1.14
N ARG A 74 -2.77 10.73 -0.86
CA ARG A 74 -1.64 10.00 -1.44
C ARG A 74 -1.35 8.75 -0.64
N THR A 75 -1.04 7.66 -1.31
CA THR A 75 -0.64 6.41 -0.64
C THR A 75 0.63 5.86 -1.25
N TYR A 76 1.61 5.66 -0.40
CA TYR A 76 2.91 5.07 -0.74
C TYR A 76 2.91 3.64 -0.22
N LEU A 77 2.99 2.67 -1.13
CA LEU A 77 3.10 1.27 -0.81
C LEU A 77 4.53 0.82 -1.07
N THR A 78 5.24 0.43 -0.01
CA THR A 78 6.58 -0.17 -0.09
C THR A 78 6.47 -1.68 -0.03
N LEU A 79 7.11 -2.36 -0.96
CA LEU A 79 7.23 -3.81 -1.02
C LEU A 79 8.71 -4.22 -1.00
N ALA A 80 9.17 -4.78 0.11
CA ALA A 80 10.59 -5.03 0.33
C ALA A 80 10.88 -6.36 1.05
N ASP A 81 12.15 -6.73 1.07
CA ASP A 81 12.73 -7.85 1.81
C ASP A 81 12.02 -9.19 1.59
N GLY A 82 11.66 -9.47 0.33
CA GLY A 82 11.03 -10.73 -0.05
C GLY A 82 9.54 -10.86 0.30
N ALA A 83 8.90 -9.77 0.73
CA ALA A 83 7.45 -9.74 0.91
C ALA A 83 6.72 -9.87 -0.44
N GLU A 84 5.48 -10.37 -0.41
CA GLU A 84 4.69 -10.65 -1.62
C GLU A 84 3.39 -9.85 -1.64
N LEU A 85 3.02 -9.35 -2.83
CA LEU A 85 1.73 -8.69 -3.07
C LEU A 85 0.97 -9.38 -4.20
N SER A 86 -0.32 -9.60 -3.99
CA SER A 86 -1.22 -10.14 -5.01
C SER A 86 -2.53 -9.36 -5.05
N ALA A 87 -2.95 -8.90 -6.23
CA ALA A 87 -4.29 -8.39 -6.46
C ALA A 87 -4.92 -9.06 -7.69
N THR A 88 -5.73 -10.10 -7.47
CA THR A 88 -6.17 -11.03 -8.53
C THR A 88 -7.08 -10.41 -9.59
N ASN A 89 -7.83 -9.38 -9.22
CA ASN A 89 -8.70 -8.59 -10.09
C ASN A 89 -8.07 -7.23 -10.45
N GLY A 90 -6.81 -7.01 -10.07
CA GLY A 90 -6.05 -5.81 -10.38
C GLY A 90 -5.80 -4.88 -9.20
N MET A 91 -4.74 -4.11 -9.35
CA MET A 91 -4.32 -3.04 -8.48
C MET A 91 -4.44 -1.72 -9.23
N LEU A 92 -5.28 -0.83 -8.69
CA LEU A 92 -5.44 0.53 -9.17
C LEU A 92 -4.51 1.47 -8.40
N ILE A 93 -3.55 2.08 -9.10
CA ILE A 93 -2.62 3.09 -8.57
C ILE A 93 -2.92 4.49 -9.11
N SER A 94 -3.42 4.63 -10.34
CA SER A 94 -3.74 5.94 -10.94
C SER A 94 -4.88 5.90 -11.97
N LEU A 95 -6.14 6.12 -11.54
CA LEU A 95 -7.27 6.26 -12.48
C LEU A 95 -7.56 7.70 -12.86
N VAL A 96 -7.17 8.15 -14.06
CA VAL A 96 -7.74 9.37 -14.66
C VAL A 96 -9.15 9.05 -15.16
N ASN A 97 -10.18 9.41 -14.40
CA ASN A 97 -11.55 9.42 -14.91
C ASN A 97 -11.82 10.69 -15.73
N ASP A 98 -12.99 10.79 -16.35
CA ASP A 98 -13.39 11.96 -17.16
C ASP A 98 -13.40 13.28 -16.37
N SER A 99 -13.39 13.20 -15.04
CA SER A 99 -13.26 14.35 -14.11
C SER A 99 -11.82 14.62 -13.66
N ASN A 100 -10.82 13.93 -14.23
CA ASN A 100 -9.40 14.06 -13.91
C ASN A 100 -9.06 13.85 -12.41
N THR A 101 -9.84 13.00 -11.72
CA THR A 101 -9.64 12.69 -10.30
C THR A 101 -8.78 11.43 -10.14
N ALA A 102 -7.50 11.53 -10.48
CA ALA A 102 -6.52 10.45 -10.35
C ALA A 102 -6.41 9.95 -8.90
N THR A 103 -6.48 8.63 -8.68
CA THR A 103 -5.93 8.05 -7.45
C THR A 103 -4.45 8.41 -7.38
N ARG A 104 -3.98 8.78 -6.19
CA ARG A 104 -2.59 9.22 -5.98
C ARG A 104 -1.77 8.12 -5.32
N GLY A 105 -1.68 6.96 -5.98
CA GLY A 105 -0.91 5.80 -5.52
C GLY A 105 0.54 5.83 -5.99
N THR A 106 1.44 5.29 -5.18
CA THR A 106 2.83 5.01 -5.55
C THR A 106 3.20 3.63 -5.03
N LEU A 107 3.75 2.78 -5.89
CA LEU A 107 4.32 1.49 -5.53
C LEU A 107 5.85 1.59 -5.61
N ALA A 108 6.53 1.38 -4.48
CA ALA A 108 7.98 1.32 -4.39
C ALA A 108 8.42 -0.11 -4.05
N ILE A 109 9.45 -0.61 -4.74
CA ILE A 109 9.96 -1.97 -4.56
C ILE A 109 11.46 -1.89 -4.24
N GLY A 110 11.88 -2.54 -3.14
CA GLY A 110 13.28 -2.59 -2.71
C GLY A 110 13.81 -1.30 -2.06
N GLY A 111 12.90 -0.46 -1.58
CA GLY A 111 13.20 0.86 -1.02
C GLY A 111 11.92 1.56 -0.61
N SER A 112 11.81 2.09 0.60
CA SER A 112 10.68 2.97 0.93
C SER A 112 10.81 4.34 0.27
N VAL A 113 9.71 5.08 0.18
CA VAL A 113 9.72 6.48 -0.25
C VAL A 113 9.05 7.31 0.84
N ALA A 114 9.76 8.33 1.33
CA ALA A 114 9.22 9.29 2.26
C ALA A 114 8.72 10.53 1.50
N VAL A 115 7.69 11.17 2.05
CA VAL A 115 7.22 12.47 1.57
C VAL A 115 7.20 13.41 2.75
N ASP A 116 7.66 14.63 2.51
CA ASP A 116 7.50 15.72 3.45
C ASP A 116 6.00 15.91 3.76
N PRO A 117 5.56 15.67 5.02
CA PRO A 117 4.15 15.75 5.39
C PRO A 117 3.57 17.15 5.22
N ASP A 118 4.40 18.18 5.16
CA ASP A 118 3.99 19.58 4.97
C ASP A 118 3.88 19.95 3.48
N ARG A 119 4.24 19.03 2.57
CA ARG A 119 4.18 19.25 1.11
C ARG A 119 3.16 18.37 0.42
N THR A 120 2.35 19.01 -0.43
CA THR A 120 1.26 18.36 -1.18
C THR A 120 1.62 18.09 -2.63
N ASP A 121 2.88 18.26 -3.06
CA ASP A 121 3.36 18.06 -4.43
C ASP A 121 4.26 16.81 -4.54
N VAL A 122 4.26 16.14 -5.71
CA VAL A 122 4.92 14.83 -5.87
C VAL A 122 6.45 14.92 -5.90
N ASP A 123 6.99 16.10 -6.21
CA ASP A 123 8.43 16.32 -6.34
C ASP A 123 9.17 16.39 -4.99
N SER A 124 8.44 16.31 -3.88
CA SER A 124 8.98 16.28 -2.51
C SER A 124 9.30 14.86 -2.00
N MET A 125 9.25 13.85 -2.86
CA MET A 125 9.59 12.47 -2.51
C MET A 125 11.09 12.31 -2.29
N THR A 126 11.47 11.67 -1.18
CA THR A 126 12.85 11.25 -0.91
C THR A 126 12.91 9.72 -0.81
N ALA A 127 13.85 9.12 -1.54
CA ALA A 127 14.09 7.68 -1.44
C ALA A 127 14.65 7.32 -0.06
N GLY A 128 14.12 6.25 0.53
CA GLY A 128 14.65 5.63 1.74
C GLY A 128 15.91 4.80 1.46
N ALA A 129 16.38 4.10 2.49
CA ALA A 129 17.48 3.15 2.35
C ALA A 129 17.10 2.01 1.39
N ALA A 130 18.06 1.57 0.58
CA ALA A 130 17.87 0.41 -0.30
C ALA A 130 17.66 -0.86 0.53
N GLN A 131 16.74 -1.70 0.08
CA GLN A 131 16.38 -2.99 0.68
C GLN A 131 16.34 -4.07 -0.41
N ALA A 132 16.28 -5.34 0.00
CA ALA A 132 16.01 -6.39 -0.98
C ALA A 132 14.60 -6.16 -1.58
N ALA A 133 14.43 -6.50 -2.86
CA ALA A 133 13.14 -6.35 -3.51
C ALA A 133 12.10 -7.29 -2.87
N GLY A 134 10.87 -6.80 -2.70
CA GLY A 134 9.72 -7.69 -2.60
C GLY A 134 9.21 -8.09 -3.99
N ARG A 135 8.08 -8.80 -4.04
CA ARG A 135 7.61 -9.48 -5.25
C ARG A 135 6.15 -9.16 -5.52
N LEU A 136 5.88 -8.59 -6.69
CA LEU A 136 4.53 -8.49 -7.22
C LEU A 136 4.15 -9.82 -7.89
N ASN A 137 3.01 -10.40 -7.52
CA ASN A 137 2.46 -11.56 -8.22
C ASN A 137 2.27 -11.20 -9.70
N PRO A 138 2.84 -11.94 -10.66
CA PRO A 138 2.74 -11.65 -12.10
C PRO A 138 1.31 -11.55 -12.65
N GLN A 139 0.33 -12.13 -11.96
CA GLN A 139 -1.08 -12.03 -12.34
C GLN A 139 -1.74 -10.72 -11.89
N THR A 140 -1.06 -9.91 -11.09
CA THR A 140 -1.56 -8.61 -10.66
C THR A 140 -1.50 -7.62 -11.82
N ALA A 141 -2.65 -7.35 -12.44
CA ALA A 141 -2.77 -6.23 -13.37
C ALA A 141 -2.59 -4.92 -12.60
N VAL A 142 -1.78 -4.00 -13.13
CA VAL A 142 -1.57 -2.67 -12.53
C VAL A 142 -2.11 -1.62 -13.48
N SER A 143 -3.00 -0.76 -12.99
CA SER A 143 -3.64 0.32 -13.76
C SER A 143 -3.60 1.68 -13.08
#